data_AF-A0A401S965-F1
#
_entry.id   AF-A0A401S965-F1
#
_cell.length_a   1.000
_cell.length_b   1.000
_cell.length_c   1.000
_cell.angle_alpha   90.00
_cell.angle_beta   90.00
_cell.angle_gamma   90.00
#
_symmetry.space_group_name_H-M   'P 1'
#
loop_
_entity.id
_entity.type
_entity.pdbx_description
1 polymer ?
#
loop_
_entity_poly.entity_id
_entity_poly.type
_entity_poly.pdbx_seq_one_letter_code
_entity_poly.pdbx_strand_id
1 'polypeptide(L)'
;MSNCQDRDTSYLLEKTVKDLLQISLRKTEQDVRRECGSLARELIEASTRVRAQGEPLEQDSVLLPTESMNRLRDMVSQGNITSVTEGSQVIRAVFVKIFEDGQKNFGRIFVCLALIVNVVQKVVPEGPGQEEMLLLTDCVTDCLVQLRQACDHCQSKKWGSMTAVATGMFFMAAAMLGIIILK
;
A
#
# COMPACT_ATOMS: atom_id res chain seq x y z
N MET A 1 3.66 -23.10 -3.56
CA MET A 1 3.37 -22.13 -4.63
C MET A 1 3.17 -20.69 -4.12
N SER A 2 3.32 -20.38 -2.82
CA SER A 2 3.09 -19.02 -2.28
C SER A 2 4.21 -17.99 -2.48
N ASN A 3 5.42 -18.39 -2.90
CA ASN A 3 6.57 -17.49 -2.87
C ASN A 3 6.67 -16.51 -4.05
N CYS A 4 5.96 -16.70 -5.16
CA CYS A 4 6.04 -15.81 -6.32
C CYS A 4 5.21 -14.53 -6.11
N GLN A 5 3.95 -14.66 -5.72
CA GLN A 5 3.01 -13.55 -5.51
C GLN A 5 3.47 -12.54 -4.43
N ASP A 6 4.23 -13.03 -3.44
CA ASP A 6 4.78 -12.20 -2.36
C ASP A 6 5.97 -11.35 -2.83
N ARG A 7 6.75 -11.82 -3.81
CA ARG A 7 7.87 -11.05 -4.40
C ARG A 7 7.36 -9.93 -5.29
N ASP A 8 6.34 -10.21 -6.10
CA ASP A 8 5.75 -9.23 -7.01
C ASP A 8 5.07 -8.08 -6.24
N THR A 9 4.44 -8.42 -5.11
CA THR A 9 3.88 -7.40 -4.21
C THR A 9 4.99 -6.57 -3.57
N SER A 10 6.02 -7.17 -2.96
CA SER A 10 7.14 -6.42 -2.36
C SER A 10 7.84 -5.49 -3.35
N TYR A 11 8.07 -5.95 -4.59
CA TYR A 11 8.61 -5.12 -5.66
C TYR A 11 7.71 -3.93 -5.99
N LEU A 12 6.40 -4.17 -6.16
CA LEU A 12 5.43 -3.12 -6.42
C LEU A 12 5.43 -2.07 -5.30
N LEU A 13 5.44 -2.49 -4.04
CA LEU A 13 5.49 -1.59 -2.89
C LEU A 13 6.78 -0.75 -2.90
N GLU A 14 7.94 -1.38 -3.10
CA GLU A 14 9.22 -0.67 -3.15
C GLU A 14 9.26 0.36 -4.30
N LYS A 15 8.80 -0.04 -5.48
CA LYS A 15 8.68 0.85 -6.64
C LYS A 15 7.77 2.03 -6.31
N THR A 16 6.56 1.79 -5.79
CA THR A 16 5.61 2.85 -5.44
C THR A 16 6.19 3.81 -4.39
N VAL A 17 6.93 3.33 -3.39
CA VAL A 17 7.58 4.24 -2.44
C VAL A 17 8.68 5.06 -3.12
N LYS A 18 9.51 4.46 -3.99
CA LYS A 18 10.53 5.21 -4.74
C LYS A 18 9.90 6.29 -5.62
N ASP A 19 8.82 5.96 -6.33
CA ASP A 19 8.09 6.89 -7.19
C ASP A 19 7.44 8.02 -6.36
N LEU A 20 6.83 7.69 -5.21
CA LEU A 20 6.35 8.68 -4.25
C LEU A 20 7.46 9.65 -3.84
N LEU A 21 8.65 9.16 -3.48
CA LEU A 21 9.75 10.01 -3.03
C LEU A 21 10.25 10.99 -4.11
N GLN A 22 10.03 10.66 -5.39
CA GLN A 22 10.40 11.54 -6.51
C GLN A 22 9.39 12.68 -6.73
N ILE A 23 8.15 12.54 -6.25
CA ILE A 23 7.15 13.61 -6.31
C ILE A 23 7.65 14.80 -5.48
N SER A 24 7.74 15.97 -6.09
CA SER A 24 8.24 17.17 -5.39
C SER A 24 7.13 17.86 -4.60
N LEU A 25 7.34 18.04 -3.29
CA LEU A 25 6.44 18.83 -2.43
C LEU A 25 6.60 20.34 -2.60
N ARG A 26 7.50 20.80 -3.48
CA ARG A 26 7.65 22.22 -3.81
C ARG A 26 6.63 22.69 -4.86
N LYS A 27 5.86 21.76 -5.43
CA LYS A 27 4.80 22.04 -6.40
C LYS A 27 3.51 22.48 -5.70
N THR A 28 2.52 22.92 -6.47
CA THR A 28 1.19 23.22 -5.91
C THR A 28 0.53 21.94 -5.39
N GLU A 29 -0.38 22.07 -4.42
CA GLU A 29 -1.14 20.93 -3.89
C GLU A 29 -1.88 20.16 -5.01
N GLN A 30 -2.41 20.89 -5.99
CA GLN A 30 -3.09 20.32 -7.15
C GLN A 30 -2.15 19.47 -8.02
N ASP A 31 -0.90 19.90 -8.21
CA ASP A 31 0.08 19.13 -8.99
C ASP A 31 0.53 17.87 -8.24
N VAL A 32 0.75 17.97 -6.92
CA VAL A 32 1.04 16.81 -6.07
C VAL A 32 -0.10 15.80 -6.13
N ARG A 33 -1.36 16.26 -6.02
CA ARG A 33 -2.54 15.41 -6.15
C ARG A 33 -2.62 14.75 -7.53
N ARG A 34 -2.30 15.48 -8.61
CA ARG A 34 -2.29 14.93 -9.98
C ARG A 34 -1.24 13.82 -10.15
N GLU A 35 -0.01 14.05 -9.69
CA GLU A 35 1.06 13.05 -9.73
C GLU A 35 0.73 11.82 -8.87
N CYS A 36 0.20 12.04 -7.66
CA CYS A 36 -0.30 10.94 -6.83
C CYS A 36 -1.46 10.22 -7.49
N GLY A 37 -2.32 10.90 -8.27
CA GLY A 37 -3.41 10.27 -9.02
C GLY A 37 -2.94 9.38 -10.15
N SER A 38 -1.90 9.80 -10.88
CA SER A 38 -1.24 8.93 -11.86
C SER A 38 -0.67 7.67 -11.19
N LEU A 39 0.05 7.86 -10.08
CA LEU A 39 0.66 6.75 -9.35
C LEU A 39 -0.37 5.82 -8.70
N ALA A 40 -1.50 6.37 -8.22
CA ALA A 40 -2.61 5.60 -7.67
C ALA A 40 -3.21 4.67 -8.73
N ARG A 41 -3.46 5.21 -9.93
CA ARG A 41 -3.96 4.41 -11.06
C ARG A 41 -2.98 3.31 -11.45
N GLU A 42 -1.70 3.63 -11.57
CA GLU A 42 -0.66 2.62 -11.86
C GLU A 42 -0.59 1.54 -10.79
N LEU A 43 -0.68 1.90 -9.50
CA LEU A 43 -0.70 0.96 -8.39
C LEU A 43 -1.91 0.02 -8.47
N ILE A 44 -3.10 0.55 -8.77
CA ILE A 44 -4.34 -0.24 -8.90
C ILE A 44 -4.22 -1.22 -10.08
N GLU A 45 -3.79 -0.74 -11.25
CA GLU A 45 -3.61 -1.58 -12.44
C GLU A 45 -2.51 -2.64 -12.25
N ALA A 46 -1.42 -2.31 -11.57
CA ALA A 46 -0.38 -3.27 -11.25
C ALA A 46 -0.86 -4.31 -10.23
N SER A 47 -1.66 -3.91 -9.24
CA SER A 47 -2.18 -4.80 -8.20
C SER A 47 -3.01 -5.94 -8.79
N THR A 48 -3.78 -5.68 -9.84
CA THR A 48 -4.61 -6.69 -10.51
C THR A 48 -3.78 -7.60 -11.40
N ARG A 49 -2.73 -7.07 -12.05
CA ARG A 49 -1.78 -7.87 -12.86
C ARG A 49 -0.88 -8.79 -12.03
N VAL A 50 -0.49 -8.36 -10.83
CA VAL A 50 0.30 -9.18 -9.87
C VAL A 50 -0.44 -10.47 -9.48
N ARG A 51 -1.78 -10.46 -9.50
CA ARG A 51 -2.58 -11.67 -9.27
C ARG A 51 -2.60 -12.60 -10.49
N ALA A 52 -2.48 -12.04 -11.70
CA ALA A 52 -2.62 -12.77 -12.96
C ALA A 52 -1.31 -13.43 -13.43
N GLN A 53 -0.14 -12.91 -13.03
CA GLN A 53 1.16 -13.41 -13.46
C GLN A 53 1.88 -14.09 -12.29
N GLY A 54 1.96 -15.43 -12.32
CA GLY A 54 2.75 -16.22 -11.36
C GLY A 54 4.24 -16.30 -11.70
N GLU A 55 4.78 -15.31 -12.42
CA GLU A 55 6.14 -15.34 -12.96
C GLU A 55 7.13 -14.72 -11.95
N PRO A 56 8.20 -15.44 -11.58
CA PRO A 56 9.16 -14.93 -10.61
C PRO A 56 10.08 -13.88 -11.26
N LEU A 57 10.01 -12.64 -10.79
CA LEU A 57 11.07 -11.65 -11.00
C LEU A 57 12.23 -11.92 -10.02
N GLU A 58 13.40 -12.24 -10.55
CA GLU A 58 14.66 -12.27 -9.80
C GLU A 58 15.15 -10.84 -9.58
N GLN A 59 14.92 -10.29 -8.39
CA GLN A 59 15.64 -9.11 -7.91
C GLN A 59 15.56 -8.98 -6.38
N ASP A 60 16.71 -8.63 -5.77
CA ASP A 60 16.94 -8.37 -4.35
C ASP A 60 16.16 -7.13 -3.86
N SER A 61 14.83 -7.24 -3.82
CA SER A 61 13.95 -6.21 -3.25
C SER A 61 13.91 -6.28 -1.72
N VAL A 62 13.53 -5.17 -1.09
CA VAL A 62 13.32 -5.06 0.35
C VAL A 62 12.31 -6.12 0.79
N LEU A 63 12.81 -7.24 1.32
CA LEU A 63 11.99 -8.34 1.82
C LEU A 63 11.26 -7.86 3.09
N LEU A 64 10.08 -7.27 2.92
CA LEU A 64 9.07 -7.31 3.96
C LEU A 64 8.87 -8.79 4.32
N PRO A 65 8.74 -9.15 5.61
CA PRO A 65 8.61 -10.54 6.00
C PRO A 65 7.40 -11.16 5.30
N THR A 66 7.64 -12.23 4.56
CA THR A 66 6.63 -13.01 3.84
C THR A 66 5.48 -13.40 4.76
N GLU A 67 5.77 -13.73 6.02
CA GLU A 67 4.76 -14.06 7.02
C GLU A 67 3.83 -12.87 7.34
N SER A 68 4.36 -11.66 7.46
CA SER A 68 3.54 -10.47 7.77
C SER A 68 2.67 -10.06 6.59
N MET A 69 3.19 -10.19 5.38
CA MET A 69 2.43 -10.00 4.14
C MET A 69 1.29 -11.02 4.03
N ASN A 70 1.57 -12.28 4.34
CA ASN A 70 0.54 -13.34 4.38
C ASN A 70 -0.51 -13.08 5.44
N ARG A 71 -0.13 -12.69 6.66
CA ARG A 71 -1.09 -12.32 7.71
C ARG A 71 -1.98 -11.16 7.29
N LEU A 72 -1.43 -10.13 6.64
CA LEU A 72 -2.23 -9.01 6.13
C LEU A 72 -3.21 -9.45 5.05
N ARG A 73 -2.73 -10.27 4.10
CA ARG A 73 -3.58 -10.88 3.07
C ARG A 73 -4.70 -11.72 3.68
N ASP A 74 -4.40 -12.53 4.69
CA ASP A 74 -5.37 -13.37 5.37
C ASP A 74 -6.42 -12.53 6.11
N MET A 75 -6.01 -11.46 6.80
CA MET A 75 -6.94 -10.51 7.43
C MET A 75 -7.86 -9.88 6.39
N VAL A 76 -7.31 -9.36 5.30
CA VAL A 76 -8.11 -8.77 4.21
C VAL A 76 -9.04 -9.81 3.60
N SER A 77 -8.57 -11.04 3.39
CA SER A 77 -9.37 -12.15 2.86
C SER A 77 -10.53 -12.54 3.78
N GLN A 78 -10.32 -12.54 5.09
CA GLN A 78 -11.34 -12.87 6.09
C GLN A 78 -12.30 -11.72 6.39
N GLY A 79 -11.88 -10.46 6.19
CA GLY A 79 -12.73 -9.29 6.44
C GLY A 79 -13.95 -9.22 5.51
N ASN A 80 -15.03 -8.58 5.95
CA ASN A 80 -16.26 -8.45 5.17
C ASN A 80 -16.17 -7.28 4.14
N ILE A 81 -15.23 -7.41 3.20
CA ILE A 81 -14.96 -6.42 2.16
C ILE A 81 -15.43 -6.97 0.81
N THR A 82 -16.65 -6.66 0.42
CA THR A 82 -17.32 -7.26 -0.74
C THR A 82 -17.44 -6.32 -1.93
N SER A 83 -17.17 -5.02 -1.74
CA SER A 83 -17.28 -3.99 -2.78
C SER A 83 -16.14 -2.98 -2.74
N VAL A 84 -15.95 -2.27 -3.86
CA VAL A 84 -14.99 -1.14 -3.98
C VAL A 84 -15.26 -0.04 -2.95
N THR A 85 -16.54 0.24 -2.66
CA THR A 85 -16.93 1.24 -1.66
C THR A 85 -16.48 0.82 -0.26
N GLU A 86 -16.76 -0.43 0.14
CA GLU A 86 -16.31 -0.97 1.43
C GLU A 86 -14.78 -1.03 1.50
N GLY A 87 -14.12 -1.46 0.42
CA GLY A 87 -12.66 -1.49 0.35
C GLY A 87 -12.04 -0.10 0.54
N SER A 88 -12.61 0.91 -0.11
CA SER A 88 -12.17 2.32 0.03
C SER A 88 -12.38 2.84 1.46
N GLN A 89 -13.50 2.49 2.10
CA GLN A 89 -13.75 2.84 3.50
C GLN A 89 -12.74 2.19 4.45
N VAL A 90 -12.44 0.90 4.25
CA VAL A 90 -11.42 0.19 5.03
C VAL A 90 -10.05 0.83 4.85
N ILE A 91 -9.64 1.13 3.61
CA ILE A 91 -8.37 1.81 3.33
C ILE A 91 -8.30 3.13 4.11
N ARG A 92 -9.33 3.99 4.00
CA ARG A 92 -9.37 5.29 4.71
C ARG A 92 -9.33 5.11 6.23
N ALA A 93 -10.12 4.20 6.78
CA ALA A 93 -10.17 3.94 8.22
C ALA A 93 -8.83 3.45 8.78
N VAL A 94 -8.19 2.54 8.06
CA VAL A 94 -6.85 2.06 8.40
C VAL A 94 -5.83 3.19 8.33
N PHE A 95 -5.86 4.02 7.30
CA PHE A 95 -4.93 5.15 7.17
C PHE A 95 -5.04 6.11 8.35
N VAL A 96 -6.26 6.48 8.75
CA VAL A 96 -6.49 7.32 9.92
C VAL A 96 -5.91 6.66 11.17
N LYS A 97 -6.16 5.36 11.38
CA LYS A 97 -5.66 4.63 12.55
C LYS A 97 -4.15 4.50 12.58
N ILE A 98 -3.53 4.14 11.45
CA ILE A 98 -2.09 3.92 11.34
C ILE A 98 -1.31 5.20 11.68
N PHE A 99 -1.86 6.39 11.40
CA PHE A 99 -1.17 7.65 11.65
C PHE A 99 -1.75 8.45 12.83
N GLU A 100 -2.66 7.87 13.61
CA GLU A 100 -3.35 8.56 14.70
C GLU A 100 -2.40 9.08 15.80
N ASP A 101 -1.33 8.33 16.07
CA ASP A 101 -0.33 8.65 17.09
C ASP A 101 0.78 9.61 16.58
N GLY A 102 0.63 10.10 15.34
CA GLY A 102 1.58 11.00 14.69
C GLY A 102 2.89 10.37 14.22
N GLN A 103 3.14 9.07 14.46
CA GLN A 103 4.38 8.43 14.02
C GLN A 103 4.36 8.13 12.52
N LYS A 104 5.27 8.80 11.80
CA LYS A 104 5.50 8.58 10.37
C LYS A 104 6.79 7.79 10.21
N ASN A 105 6.68 6.55 9.75
CA ASN A 105 7.83 5.67 9.49
C ASN A 105 7.56 4.76 8.28
N PHE A 106 8.64 4.23 7.69
CA PHE A 106 8.55 3.40 6.49
C PHE A 106 7.77 2.11 6.70
N GLY A 107 7.82 1.48 7.87
CA GLY A 107 7.03 0.27 8.15
C GLY A 107 5.53 0.53 7.99
N ARG A 108 5.04 1.66 8.49
CA ARG A 108 3.64 2.08 8.34
C ARG A 108 3.27 2.43 6.90
N ILE A 109 4.17 3.11 6.18
CA ILE A 109 4.00 3.39 4.75
C ILE A 109 3.86 2.08 3.97
N PHE A 110 4.73 1.11 4.22
CA PHE A 110 4.69 -0.20 3.57
C PHE A 110 3.41 -0.98 3.93
N VAL A 111 2.97 -0.98 5.19
CA VAL A 111 1.69 -1.62 5.58
C VAL A 111 0.50 -0.98 4.86
N CYS A 112 0.47 0.35 4.79
CA CYS A 112 -0.59 1.09 4.09
C CYS A 112 -0.66 0.71 2.61
N LEU A 113 0.49 0.68 1.91
CA LEU A 113 0.54 0.28 0.51
C LEU A 113 0.18 -1.21 0.33
N ALA A 114 0.67 -2.08 1.21
CA ALA A 114 0.34 -3.51 1.18
C ALA A 114 -1.16 -3.73 1.37
N LEU A 115 -1.81 -2.98 2.25
CA LEU A 115 -3.25 -3.01 2.43
C LEU A 115 -3.98 -2.60 1.14
N ILE A 116 -3.58 -1.49 0.52
CA ILE A 116 -4.18 -1.01 -0.74
C ILE A 116 -4.14 -2.12 -1.79
N VAL A 117 -2.96 -2.74 -2.00
CA VAL A 117 -2.80 -3.83 -2.98
C VAL A 117 -3.74 -5.00 -2.65
N ASN A 118 -3.77 -5.47 -1.40
CA ASN A 118 -4.59 -6.62 -1.01
C ASN A 118 -6.09 -6.32 -1.10
N VAL A 119 -6.53 -5.11 -0.73
CA VAL A 119 -7.93 -4.70 -0.84
C VAL A 119 -8.34 -4.61 -2.30
N VAL A 120 -7.55 -3.97 -3.15
CA VAL A 120 -7.79 -3.89 -4.61
C VAL A 120 -7.89 -5.29 -5.21
N GLN A 121 -6.93 -6.17 -4.91
CA GLN A 121 -6.94 -7.57 -5.39
C GLN A 121 -8.17 -8.37 -4.94
N LYS A 122 -8.76 -8.00 -3.80
CA LYS A 122 -9.97 -8.64 -3.27
C LYS A 122 -11.23 -8.13 -3.95
N VAL A 123 -11.39 -6.81 -4.07
CA VAL A 123 -12.65 -6.19 -4.54
C VAL A 123 -12.75 -6.11 -6.06
N VAL A 124 -11.62 -6.05 -6.79
CA VAL A 124 -11.58 -6.00 -8.25
C VAL A 124 -10.55 -6.99 -8.81
N PRO A 125 -10.76 -8.31 -8.63
CA PRO A 125 -9.76 -9.33 -8.93
C PRO A 125 -9.35 -9.40 -10.42
N GLU A 126 -10.29 -9.12 -11.32
CA GLU A 126 -10.10 -9.12 -12.78
C GLU A 126 -9.74 -7.72 -13.33
N GLY A 127 -9.56 -6.74 -12.44
CA GLY A 127 -9.41 -5.33 -12.78
C GLY A 127 -10.71 -4.53 -12.60
N PRO A 128 -10.61 -3.25 -12.25
CA PRO A 128 -11.78 -2.40 -12.02
C PRO A 128 -12.45 -1.96 -13.33
N GLY A 129 -13.78 -1.89 -13.32
CA GLY A 129 -14.54 -1.13 -14.32
C GLY A 129 -14.27 0.38 -14.23
N GLN A 130 -14.85 1.17 -15.14
CA GLN A 130 -14.56 2.61 -15.22
C GLN A 130 -14.97 3.38 -13.95
N GLU A 131 -16.15 3.10 -13.39
CA GLU A 131 -16.63 3.76 -12.17
C GLU A 131 -15.82 3.33 -10.94
N GLU A 132 -15.52 2.03 -10.83
CA GLU A 132 -14.67 1.46 -9.78
C GLU A 132 -13.27 2.04 -9.79
N MET A 133 -12.69 2.20 -10.99
CA MET A 133 -11.38 2.81 -11.18
C MET A 133 -11.36 4.25 -10.67
N LEU A 134 -12.40 5.03 -10.95
CA LEU A 134 -12.51 6.42 -10.47
C LEU A 134 -12.58 6.47 -8.93
N LEU A 135 -13.42 5.63 -8.32
CA LEU A 135 -13.56 5.57 -6.86
C LEU A 135 -12.27 5.12 -6.16
N LEU A 136 -11.64 4.05 -6.64
CA LEU A 136 -10.37 3.57 -6.11
C LEU A 136 -9.27 4.60 -6.32
N THR A 137 -9.18 5.20 -7.50
CA THR A 137 -8.13 6.19 -7.80
C THR A 137 -8.28 7.40 -6.88
N ASP A 138 -9.47 7.94 -6.67
CA ASP A 138 -9.64 9.08 -5.75
C ASP A 138 -9.25 8.72 -4.31
N CYS A 139 -9.72 7.56 -3.82
CA CYS A 139 -9.38 7.07 -2.49
C CYS A 139 -7.87 6.83 -2.30
N VAL A 140 -7.23 6.15 -3.26
CA VAL A 140 -5.80 5.85 -3.21
C VAL A 140 -4.98 7.13 -3.40
N THR A 141 -5.43 8.08 -4.21
CA THR A 141 -4.77 9.39 -4.37
C THR A 141 -4.69 10.13 -3.05
N ASP A 142 -5.80 10.25 -2.33
CA ASP A 142 -5.82 10.89 -1.00
C ASP A 142 -4.82 10.22 -0.04
N CYS A 143 -4.75 8.90 -0.09
CA CYS A 143 -3.83 8.10 0.71
C CYS A 143 -2.37 8.36 0.30
N LEU A 144 -2.06 8.34 -0.99
CA LEU A 144 -0.71 8.59 -1.52
C LEU A 144 -0.21 10.01 -1.22
N VAL A 145 -1.08 11.02 -1.25
CA VAL A 145 -0.74 12.39 -0.84
C VAL A 145 -0.31 12.41 0.63
N GLN A 146 -1.06 11.73 1.51
CA GLN A 146 -0.68 11.62 2.93
C GLN A 146 0.62 10.82 3.12
N LEU A 147 0.80 9.72 2.40
CA LEU A 147 2.06 8.96 2.42
C LEU A 147 3.23 9.81 1.94
N ARG A 148 3.05 10.63 0.90
CA ARG A 148 4.10 11.51 0.40
C ARG A 148 4.56 12.52 1.46
N GLN A 149 3.62 13.11 2.18
CA GLN A 149 3.91 13.99 3.31
C GLN A 149 4.59 13.23 4.46
N ALA A 150 4.20 11.97 4.71
CA ALA A 150 4.85 11.11 5.69
C ALA A 150 6.29 10.74 5.30
N CYS A 151 6.53 10.44 4.03
CA CYS A 151 7.84 10.17 3.46
C CYS A 151 8.83 11.33 3.64
N ASP A 152 8.35 12.58 3.47
CA ASP A 152 9.16 13.79 3.67
C ASP A 152 9.70 13.88 5.10
N HIS A 153 8.82 13.60 6.06
CA HIS A 153 9.18 13.54 7.48
C HIS A 153 10.21 12.44 7.76
N CYS A 154 10.15 11.32 7.02
CA CYS A 154 11.05 10.18 7.18
C CYS A 154 12.41 10.35 6.49
N GLN A 155 12.52 11.15 5.42
CA GLN A 155 13.76 11.33 4.63
C GLN A 155 14.93 11.93 5.44
N SER A 156 14.67 12.51 6.61
CA SER A 156 15.72 12.91 7.57
C SER A 156 16.55 11.72 8.09
N LYS A 157 16.08 10.46 7.91
CA LYS A 157 16.76 9.23 8.35
C LYS A 157 17.09 8.35 7.13
N LYS A 158 18.39 8.12 6.86
CA LYS A 158 18.91 7.40 5.68
C LYS A 158 18.23 6.03 5.43
N TRP A 159 17.85 5.80 4.17
CA TRP A 159 17.21 4.58 3.64
C TRP A 159 17.99 3.27 3.89
N GLY A 160 19.32 3.31 3.89
CA GLY A 160 20.18 2.11 3.94
C GLY A 160 20.18 1.31 5.27
N SER A 161 19.60 1.84 6.36
CA SER A 161 19.54 1.16 7.67
C SER A 161 18.18 0.50 7.96
N MET A 162 17.24 0.50 7.00
CA MET A 162 15.80 0.31 7.26
C MET A 162 15.27 -1.11 7.30
N THR A 163 15.94 -2.12 6.74
CA THR A 163 15.33 -3.45 6.54
C THR A 163 14.87 -4.11 7.85
N ALA A 164 15.67 -4.03 8.92
CA ALA A 164 15.31 -4.59 10.23
C ALA A 164 14.26 -3.75 10.99
N VAL A 165 14.35 -2.42 10.89
CA VAL A 165 13.45 -1.50 11.64
C VAL A 165 12.07 -1.43 10.98
N ALA A 166 12.01 -1.40 9.65
CA ALA A 166 10.76 -1.44 8.89
C ALA A 166 10.00 -2.76 9.14
N THR A 167 10.71 -3.88 9.28
CA THR A 167 10.15 -5.19 9.60
C THR A 167 9.40 -5.19 10.95
N GLY A 168 10.06 -4.75 12.03
CA GLY A 168 9.42 -4.70 13.37
C GLY A 168 8.22 -3.75 13.44
N MET A 169 8.31 -2.60 12.76
CA MET A 169 7.21 -1.63 12.69
C MET A 169 6.06 -2.12 11.80
N PHE A 170 6.35 -2.91 10.77
CA PHE A 170 5.34 -3.56 9.93
C PHE A 170 4.50 -4.54 10.74
N PHE A 171 5.13 -5.38 11.59
CA PHE A 171 4.40 -6.32 12.45
C PHE A 171 3.40 -5.63 13.39
N MET A 172 3.85 -4.57 14.08
CA MET A 172 2.99 -3.83 15.00
C MET A 172 1.84 -3.14 14.28
N ALA A 173 2.12 -2.53 13.12
CA ALA A 173 1.09 -1.89 12.31
C ALA A 173 0.08 -2.92 11.77
N ALA A 174 0.54 -4.05 11.23
CA ALA A 174 -0.33 -5.13 10.75
C ALA A 174 -1.23 -5.69 11.87
N ALA A 175 -0.71 -5.89 13.08
CA ALA A 175 -1.52 -6.36 14.22
C ALA A 175 -2.65 -5.38 14.58
N MET A 176 -2.42 -4.06 14.49
CA MET A 176 -3.46 -3.05 14.71
C MET A 176 -4.56 -3.10 13.64
N LEU A 177 -4.25 -3.59 12.42
CA LEU A 177 -5.21 -3.65 11.33
C LEU A 177 -6.27 -4.73 11.50
N GLY A 178 -5.94 -5.83 12.15
CA GLY A 178 -6.89 -6.92 12.38
C GLY A 178 -8.17 -6.46 13.08
N ILE A 179 -8.06 -5.48 13.98
CA ILE A 179 -9.22 -4.93 14.71
C ILE A 179 -10.15 -4.11 13.79
N ILE A 180 -9.64 -3.54 12.70
CA ILE A 180 -10.43 -2.72 11.76
C ILE A 180 -10.98 -3.60 10.64
N ILE A 181 -10.17 -4.53 10.13
CA ILE A 181 -10.51 -5.34 8.96
C ILE A 181 -11.47 -6.48 9.33
N LEU A 182 -11.38 -7.03 10.55
CA LEU A 182 -12.19 -8.18 11.01
C LEU A 182 -13.43 -7.78 11.82
N LYS A 183 -13.75 -6.49 11.89
CA LYS A 183 -15.02 -6.00 12.44
C LYS A 183 -16.10 -5.98 11.37
#